data_AF-A0A562NCI0-F1
#
_entry.id   AF-A0A562NCI0-F1
#
_cell.length_a   1.000
_cell.length_b   1.000
_cell.length_c   1.000
_cell.angle_alpha   90.00
_cell.angle_beta   90.00
_cell.angle_gamma   90.00
#
_symmetry.space_group_name_H-M   'P 1'
#
loop_
_entity.id
_entity.type
_entity.pdbx_description
1 polymer ?
#
loop_
_entity_poly.entity_id
_entity_poly.type
_entity_poly.pdbx_seq_one_letter_code
_entity_poly.pdbx_strand_id
1 'polypeptide(L)'
;MPKHLMIAVDWFGSYDLGGAWEAARSDYAHALYMCLGRQPYQRARAMQYIGIGNNVHTRLKEDHHKLQNVTRERQMWLGEIATAEPSGKKLKVTKATLDYAEWLHARFLQLPLNEKKTKALPPRSVTFMNRWFKTDHATPRRNRPHPNWPDLIDYPAYDLPARLVWFGRRQQYFLAPSYARP
;
A
#
# COMPACT_ATOMS: atom_id res chain seq x y z
N MET A 1 -26.55 -2.87 -7.89
CA MET A 1 -25.31 -2.07 -7.75
C MET A 1 -24.21 -2.98 -7.23
N PRO A 2 -22.98 -2.96 -7.80
CA PRO A 2 -21.87 -3.72 -7.26
C PRO A 2 -21.60 -3.27 -5.82
N LYS A 3 -21.45 -4.22 -4.88
CA LYS A 3 -21.22 -3.94 -3.45
C LYS A 3 -19.97 -3.08 -3.26
N HIS A 4 -19.92 -2.18 -2.29
CA HIS A 4 -18.69 -1.44 -1.98
C HIS A 4 -17.58 -2.40 -1.52
N LEU A 5 -16.37 -2.26 -2.05
CA LEU A 5 -15.22 -3.09 -1.67
C LEU A 5 -14.39 -2.36 -0.60
N MET A 6 -14.07 -3.03 0.51
CA MET A 6 -13.19 -2.47 1.52
C MET A 6 -11.93 -3.32 1.60
N ILE A 7 -10.75 -2.71 1.42
CA ILE A 7 -9.46 -3.37 1.41
C ILE A 7 -8.61 -2.80 2.54
N ALA A 8 -8.14 -3.62 3.46
CA ALA A 8 -7.10 -3.23 4.41
C ALA A 8 -5.79 -3.92 4.07
N VAL A 9 -4.68 -3.18 4.10
CA VAL A 9 -3.34 -3.72 3.85
C VAL A 9 -2.41 -3.38 4.99
N ASP A 10 -1.66 -4.39 5.40
CA ASP A 10 -0.56 -4.29 6.33
C ASP A 10 0.73 -4.13 5.54
N TRP A 11 1.37 -2.98 5.71
CA TRP A 11 2.63 -2.63 5.06
C TRP A 11 3.79 -2.83 6.02
N PHE A 12 4.73 -3.67 5.64
CA PHE A 12 5.94 -3.99 6.39
C PHE A 12 7.14 -3.30 5.74
N GLY A 13 7.99 -2.67 6.56
CA GLY A 13 9.16 -1.96 6.06
C GLY A 13 9.75 -0.98 7.07
N SER A 14 10.66 -0.11 6.64
CA SER A 14 11.27 -0.08 5.29
C SER A 14 12.37 -1.13 5.15
N TYR A 15 12.38 -1.84 4.04
CA TYR A 15 13.49 -2.68 3.60
C TYR A 15 14.33 -1.92 2.56
N ASP A 16 15.58 -2.33 2.36
CA ASP A 16 16.26 -2.10 1.08
C ASP A 16 15.77 -3.12 0.03
N LEU A 17 16.29 -3.07 -1.20
CA LEU A 17 15.79 -3.97 -2.25
C LEU A 17 16.14 -5.44 -1.97
N GLY A 18 17.35 -5.72 -1.47
CA GLY A 18 17.80 -7.06 -1.12
C GLY A 18 16.99 -7.67 0.02
N GLY A 19 16.84 -6.95 1.14
CA GLY A 19 16.04 -7.40 2.28
C GLY A 19 14.56 -7.56 1.94
N ALA A 20 14.01 -6.73 1.04
CA ALA A 20 12.65 -6.92 0.53
C ALA A 20 12.53 -8.19 -0.32
N TRP A 21 13.54 -8.48 -1.15
CA TRP A 21 13.58 -9.70 -1.94
C TRP A 21 13.63 -10.95 -1.05
N GLU A 22 14.47 -10.94 -0.01
CA GLU A 22 14.58 -12.03 0.96
C GLU A 22 13.26 -12.25 1.72
N ALA A 23 12.68 -11.18 2.28
CA ALA A 23 11.41 -11.25 2.99
C ALA A 23 10.26 -11.74 2.08
N ALA A 24 10.22 -11.28 0.82
CA ALA A 24 9.20 -11.69 -0.14
C ALA A 24 9.35 -13.13 -0.65
N ARG A 25 10.48 -13.80 -0.38
CA ARG A 25 10.71 -15.19 -0.79
C ARG A 25 9.99 -16.18 0.13
N SER A 26 9.84 -15.85 1.41
CA SER A 26 9.20 -16.72 2.41
C SER A 26 7.69 -16.53 2.51
N ASP A 27 7.16 -15.31 2.38
CA ASP A 27 5.78 -15.03 2.86
C ASP A 27 4.92 -14.06 2.01
N TYR A 28 5.10 -14.00 0.68
CA TYR A 28 4.40 -13.00 -0.16
C TYR A 28 3.92 -13.56 -1.52
N ALA A 29 3.09 -14.60 -1.48
CA ALA A 29 2.50 -15.24 -2.66
C ALA A 29 1.43 -14.38 -3.37
N HIS A 30 0.75 -13.45 -2.70
CA HIS A 30 -0.19 -12.52 -3.36
C HIS A 30 -0.16 -11.19 -2.63
N ALA A 31 0.69 -10.28 -3.09
CA ALA A 31 1.02 -9.09 -2.32
C ALA A 31 1.28 -7.86 -3.18
N LEU A 32 1.31 -6.72 -2.48
CA LEU A 32 1.67 -5.41 -2.99
C LEU A 32 3.12 -5.10 -2.61
N TYR A 33 3.75 -4.21 -3.35
CA TYR A 33 4.98 -3.55 -2.91
C TYR A 33 4.96 -2.09 -3.31
N MET A 34 5.49 -1.24 -2.44
CA MET A 34 5.62 0.20 -2.66
C MET A 34 7.10 0.58 -2.60
N CYS A 35 7.55 1.36 -3.58
CA CYS A 35 8.89 1.92 -3.67
C CYS A 35 8.83 3.42 -3.35
N LEU A 36 9.55 3.82 -2.31
CA LEU A 36 9.82 5.21 -1.96
C LEU A 36 11.27 5.54 -2.32
N GLY A 37 11.54 6.80 -2.61
CA GLY A 37 12.90 7.28 -2.85
C GLY A 37 12.90 8.53 -3.71
N ARG A 38 14.01 8.74 -4.41
CA ARG A 38 14.18 9.86 -5.35
C ARG A 38 14.61 9.33 -6.72
N GLN A 39 13.99 9.86 -7.76
CA GLN A 39 14.50 9.75 -9.12
C GLN A 39 15.67 10.73 -9.34
N PRO A 40 16.41 10.61 -10.46
CA PRO A 40 17.32 11.65 -10.91
C PRO A 40 16.65 13.03 -10.87
N TYR A 41 17.39 14.05 -10.42
CA TYR A 41 16.94 15.44 -10.31
C TYR A 41 15.83 15.76 -9.29
N GLN A 42 15.17 14.76 -8.71
CA GLN A 42 14.19 15.01 -7.65
C GLN A 42 14.86 15.49 -6.36
N ARG A 43 14.33 16.59 -5.81
CA ARG A 43 14.85 17.22 -4.57
C ARG A 43 14.33 16.55 -3.30
N ALA A 44 13.06 16.12 -3.31
CA ALA A 44 12.42 15.50 -2.17
C ALA A 44 12.18 14.00 -2.43
N ARG A 45 12.18 13.22 -1.34
CA ARG A 45 11.71 11.84 -1.35
C ARG A 45 10.21 11.81 -1.64
N ALA A 46 9.76 10.84 -2.43
CA ALA A 46 8.36 10.62 -2.72
C ALA A 46 8.05 9.13 -2.82
N MET A 47 6.76 8.79 -2.81
CA MET A 47 6.29 7.48 -3.26
C MET A 47 6.39 7.45 -4.78
N GLN A 48 7.15 6.50 -5.30
CA GLN A 48 7.52 6.48 -6.72
C GLN A 48 6.68 5.49 -7.52
N TYR A 49 6.46 4.31 -6.93
CA TYR A 49 5.89 3.18 -7.64
C TYR A 49 5.19 2.22 -6.69
N ILE A 50 4.02 1.73 -7.09
CA ILE A 50 3.36 0.58 -6.47
C ILE A 50 3.25 -0.54 -7.50
N GLY A 51 3.41 -1.79 -7.07
CA GLY A 51 3.18 -2.95 -7.91
C GLY A 51 2.56 -4.10 -7.15
N ILE A 52 2.10 -5.11 -7.89
CA ILE A 52 1.54 -6.36 -7.37
C ILE A 52 2.28 -7.56 -7.94
N GLY A 53 2.19 -8.70 -7.26
CA GLY A 53 2.74 -9.95 -7.77
C GLY A 53 2.17 -11.19 -7.08
N ASN A 54 2.12 -12.28 -7.84
CA ASN A 54 1.83 -13.63 -7.32
C ASN A 54 3.08 -14.32 -6.71
N ASN A 55 4.22 -13.66 -6.76
CA ASN A 55 5.51 -14.05 -6.18
C ASN A 55 6.35 -12.78 -6.16
N VAL A 56 6.10 -11.89 -5.19
CA VAL A 56 6.60 -10.51 -5.24
C VAL A 56 8.13 -10.45 -5.33
N HIS A 57 8.86 -11.39 -4.70
CA HIS A 57 10.33 -11.46 -4.81
C HIS A 57 10.82 -11.53 -6.28
N THR A 58 10.06 -12.15 -7.19
CA THR A 58 10.46 -12.20 -8.63
C THR A 58 10.47 -10.84 -9.31
N ARG A 59 9.74 -9.85 -8.74
CA ARG A 59 9.65 -8.46 -9.21
C ARG A 59 10.64 -7.52 -8.50
N LEU A 60 11.15 -7.92 -7.35
CA LEU A 60 12.07 -7.11 -6.52
C LEU A 60 13.53 -7.36 -6.93
N LYS A 61 13.87 -6.93 -8.14
CA LYS A 61 15.21 -7.10 -8.71
C LYS A 61 15.76 -5.75 -9.18
N GLU A 62 17.08 -5.63 -9.23
CA GLU A 62 17.75 -4.39 -9.67
C GLU A 62 17.41 -4.03 -11.12
N ASP A 63 17.20 -5.03 -11.99
CA ASP A 63 16.83 -4.86 -13.39
C ASP A 63 15.34 -4.53 -13.60
N HIS A 64 14.55 -4.35 -12.53
CA HIS A 64 13.15 -3.98 -12.66
C HIS A 64 13.03 -2.57 -13.27
N HIS A 65 12.54 -2.50 -14.51
CA HIS A 65 12.51 -1.31 -15.35
C HIS A 65 11.93 -0.02 -14.72
N LYS A 66 11.06 -0.11 -13.70
CA LYS A 66 10.62 1.04 -12.89
C LYS A 66 11.46 1.27 -11.63
N LEU A 67 11.91 0.23 -10.93
CA LEU A 67 12.62 0.39 -9.65
C LEU A 67 14.03 0.95 -9.84
N GLN A 68 14.68 0.63 -10.97
CA GLN A 68 15.98 1.21 -11.35
C GLN A 68 15.94 2.73 -11.50
N ASN A 69 14.76 3.31 -11.78
CA ASN A 69 14.61 4.77 -11.90
C ASN A 69 14.68 5.48 -10.53
N VAL A 70 14.59 4.73 -9.42
CA VAL A 70 14.68 5.25 -8.05
C VAL A 70 16.11 5.04 -7.56
N THR A 71 16.98 6.01 -7.83
CA THR A 71 18.43 5.88 -7.69
C THR A 71 18.97 6.28 -6.32
N ARG A 72 18.18 6.97 -5.50
CA ARG A 72 18.61 7.46 -4.17
C ARG A 72 17.52 7.26 -3.12
N GLU A 73 17.95 6.97 -1.89
CA GLU A 73 17.06 6.75 -0.73
C GLU A 73 15.95 5.72 -1.00
N ARG A 74 16.27 4.70 -1.80
CA ARG A 74 15.31 3.68 -2.20
C ARG A 74 14.91 2.84 -1.00
N GLN A 75 13.61 2.84 -0.70
CA GLN A 75 13.00 2.10 0.39
C GLN A 75 11.83 1.28 -0.14
N MET A 76 11.83 0.01 0.22
CA MET A 76 10.78 -0.93 -0.17
C MET A 76 9.85 -1.21 1.01
N TRP A 77 8.57 -1.28 0.70
CA TRP A 77 7.52 -1.68 1.63
C TRP A 77 6.73 -2.81 1.00
N LEU A 78 6.53 -3.89 1.73
CA LEU A 78 5.76 -5.05 1.28
C LEU A 78 4.37 -5.00 1.92
N GLY A 79 3.32 -5.23 1.13
CA GLY A 79 1.94 -5.08 1.55
C GLY A 79 1.17 -6.39 1.47
N GLU A 80 0.62 -6.83 2.60
CA GLU A 80 -0.27 -7.99 2.69
C GLU A 80 -1.72 -7.54 2.87
N ILE A 81 -2.65 -8.16 2.12
CA ILE A 81 -4.08 -7.87 2.29
C ILE A 81 -4.58 -8.55 3.56
N ALA A 82 -5.02 -7.74 4.53
CA ALA A 82 -5.56 -8.21 5.79
C ALA A 82 -7.06 -8.49 5.73
N THR A 83 -7.83 -7.65 5.03
CA THR A 83 -9.28 -7.82 4.83
C THR A 83 -9.73 -7.27 3.48
N ALA A 84 -10.80 -7.84 2.90
CA ALA A 84 -11.30 -7.48 1.57
C ALA A 84 -12.85 -7.33 1.49
N GLU A 85 -13.58 -7.35 2.61
CA GLU A 85 -15.04 -7.18 2.62
C GLU A 85 -15.52 -6.21 3.71
N PRO A 86 -16.68 -5.56 3.54
CA PRO A 86 -17.31 -4.72 4.57
C PRO A 86 -17.60 -5.46 5.88
N SER A 87 -17.74 -6.80 5.82
CA SER A 87 -17.95 -7.68 6.97
C SER A 87 -16.67 -7.98 7.76
N GLY A 88 -15.50 -7.51 7.30
CA GLY A 88 -14.20 -7.78 7.93
C GLY A 88 -13.71 -9.22 7.77
N LYS A 89 -14.43 -10.07 7.02
CA LYS A 89 -14.00 -11.45 6.76
C LYS A 89 -12.75 -11.47 5.87
N LYS A 90 -11.76 -12.30 6.24
CA LYS A 90 -10.61 -12.62 5.39
C LYS A 90 -11.12 -13.34 4.14
N LEU A 91 -11.30 -12.61 3.04
CA LEU A 91 -11.55 -13.24 1.74
C LEU A 91 -10.23 -13.82 1.21
N LYS A 92 -10.34 -14.86 0.37
CA LYS A 92 -9.23 -15.29 -0.49
C LYS A 92 -8.76 -14.06 -1.27
N VAL A 93 -7.49 -13.69 -1.13
CA VAL A 93 -6.90 -12.58 -1.89
C VAL A 93 -7.13 -12.86 -3.37
N THR A 94 -7.95 -12.02 -4.02
CA THR A 94 -8.20 -12.13 -5.45
C THR A 94 -7.27 -11.19 -6.20
N LYS A 95 -6.95 -11.54 -7.45
CA LYS A 95 -6.24 -10.64 -8.37
C LYS A 95 -6.95 -9.28 -8.47
N ALA A 96 -8.28 -9.27 -8.48
CA ALA A 96 -9.07 -8.03 -8.52
C ALA A 96 -8.81 -7.13 -7.30
N THR A 97 -8.72 -7.70 -6.10
CA THR A 97 -8.43 -6.93 -4.87
C THR A 97 -7.06 -6.25 -4.96
N LEU A 98 -6.03 -6.99 -5.41
CA LEU A 98 -4.69 -6.45 -5.63
C LEU A 98 -4.70 -5.37 -6.72
N ASP A 99 -5.41 -5.59 -7.83
CA ASP A 99 -5.53 -4.62 -8.91
C ASP A 99 -6.17 -3.32 -8.44
N TYR A 100 -7.25 -3.37 -7.64
CA TYR A 100 -7.89 -2.18 -7.06
C TYR A 100 -6.97 -1.45 -6.08
N ALA A 101 -6.25 -2.20 -5.23
CA ALA A 101 -5.26 -1.64 -4.32
C ALA A 101 -4.17 -0.86 -5.08
N GLU A 102 -3.56 -1.49 -6.08
CA GLU A 102 -2.53 -0.87 -6.92
C GLU A 102 -3.08 0.38 -7.63
N TRP A 103 -4.28 0.26 -8.19
CA TRP A 103 -4.92 1.31 -8.97
C TRP A 103 -5.27 2.53 -8.13
N LEU A 104 -5.88 2.35 -6.94
CA LEU A 104 -6.20 3.47 -6.06
C LEU A 104 -4.95 4.25 -5.65
N HIS A 105 -3.86 3.57 -5.28
CA HIS A 105 -2.61 4.24 -4.93
C HIS A 105 -2.02 4.96 -6.13
N ALA A 106 -1.89 4.28 -7.27
CA ALA A 106 -1.34 4.87 -8.48
C ALA A 106 -2.12 6.12 -8.90
N ARG A 107 -3.46 6.03 -8.96
CA ARG A 107 -4.34 7.11 -9.41
C ARG A 107 -4.38 8.28 -8.45
N PHE A 108 -4.67 8.05 -7.18
CA PHE A 108 -4.92 9.15 -6.25
C PHE A 108 -3.65 9.74 -5.65
N LEU A 109 -2.57 8.97 -5.56
CA LEU A 109 -1.26 9.48 -5.13
C LEU A 109 -0.40 9.98 -6.29
N GLN A 110 -0.89 9.85 -7.53
CA GLN A 110 -0.22 10.25 -8.76
C GLN A 110 1.22 9.71 -8.83
N LEU A 111 1.38 8.41 -8.58
CA LEU A 111 2.69 7.79 -8.48
C LEU A 111 3.45 7.93 -9.82
N PRO A 112 4.62 8.59 -9.84
CA PRO A 112 5.30 8.97 -11.09
C PRO A 112 5.58 7.80 -12.04
N LEU A 113 5.81 6.60 -11.51
CA LEU A 113 6.24 5.44 -12.30
C LEU A 113 5.07 4.49 -12.66
N ASN A 114 3.83 4.80 -12.28
CA ASN A 114 2.62 4.03 -12.61
C ASN A 114 1.79 4.67 -13.74
N GLU A 115 2.44 5.25 -14.75
CA GLU A 115 1.86 6.10 -15.83
C GLU A 115 0.56 5.60 -16.50
N LYS A 116 0.35 4.28 -16.59
CA LYS A 116 -0.88 3.71 -17.18
C LYS A 116 -2.05 3.73 -16.19
N LYS A 117 -1.80 3.38 -14.92
CA LYS A 117 -2.83 3.26 -13.87
C LYS A 117 -3.23 4.62 -13.28
N THR A 118 -2.52 5.69 -13.63
CA THR A 118 -2.88 7.05 -13.24
C THR A 118 -4.02 7.65 -14.06
N LYS A 119 -4.49 7.04 -15.17
CA LYS A 119 -5.39 7.69 -16.13
C LYS A 119 -6.89 7.41 -15.90
N ALA A 120 -7.26 6.15 -15.71
CA ALA A 120 -8.65 5.74 -15.57
C ALA A 120 -9.08 5.67 -14.09
N LEU A 121 -10.38 5.79 -13.81
CA LEU A 121 -10.97 5.53 -12.50
C LEU A 121 -11.40 4.06 -12.40
N PRO A 122 -11.37 3.45 -11.19
CA PRO A 122 -11.83 2.08 -11.03
C PRO A 122 -13.33 1.99 -11.30
N PRO A 123 -13.81 0.88 -11.92
CA PRO A 123 -15.22 0.70 -12.30
C PRO A 123 -16.15 0.41 -11.10
N ARG A 124 -15.61 0.37 -9.88
CA ARG A 124 -16.32 -0.02 -8.66
C ARG A 124 -15.91 0.88 -7.50
N SER A 125 -16.83 1.07 -6.57
CA SER A 125 -16.58 1.73 -5.28
C SER A 125 -15.60 0.92 -4.43
N VAL A 126 -14.52 1.57 -3.98
CA VAL A 126 -13.46 0.93 -3.18
C VAL A 126 -12.98 1.88 -2.09
N THR A 127 -12.96 1.42 -0.84
CA THR A 127 -12.19 2.04 0.24
C THR A 127 -10.95 1.20 0.50
N PHE A 128 -9.81 1.86 0.64
CA PHE A 128 -8.54 1.27 1.00
C PHE A 128 -8.05 1.83 2.34
N MET A 129 -7.58 0.97 3.24
CA MET A 129 -6.97 1.33 4.51
C MET A 129 -5.50 0.86 4.56
N ASN A 130 -4.59 1.79 4.78
CA ASN A 130 -3.16 1.54 5.01
C ASN A 130 -2.89 1.38 6.51
N ARG A 131 -2.18 0.32 6.88
CA ARG A 131 -1.62 0.12 8.22
C ARG A 131 -0.14 -0.18 8.07
N TRP A 132 0.71 0.37 8.94
CA TRP A 132 2.16 0.24 8.80
C TRP A 132 2.76 -0.48 10.00
N PHE A 133 3.65 -1.42 9.73
CA PHE A 133 4.33 -2.27 10.68
C PHE A 133 5.84 -2.21 10.46
N LYS A 134 6.59 -2.58 11.49
CA LYS A 134 8.01 -2.88 11.34
C LYS A 134 8.21 -4.20 10.58
N THR A 135 9.45 -4.49 10.25
CA THR A 135 9.85 -5.71 9.53
C THR A 135 9.74 -6.98 10.39
N ASP A 136 9.31 -6.87 11.64
CA ASP A 136 9.06 -7.98 12.56
C ASP A 136 7.63 -8.55 12.46
N HIS A 137 6.82 -8.02 11.53
CA HIS A 137 5.42 -8.39 11.29
C HIS A 137 4.48 -8.24 12.50
N ALA A 138 4.92 -7.66 13.60
CA ALA A 138 4.17 -7.60 14.85
C ALA A 138 4.03 -6.17 15.38
N THR A 139 5.06 -5.33 15.21
CA THR A 139 5.10 -4.00 15.83
C THR A 139 4.48 -2.96 14.90
N PRO A 140 3.33 -2.35 15.25
CA PRO A 140 2.76 -1.26 14.48
C PRO A 140 3.65 -0.02 14.56
N ARG A 141 3.77 0.71 13.45
CA ARG A 141 4.46 2.00 13.41
C ARG A 141 3.51 3.10 13.86
N ARG A 142 4.00 3.98 14.72
CA ARG A 142 3.28 5.20 15.15
C ARG A 142 3.25 6.27 14.06
N ASN A 143 4.32 6.37 13.29
CA ASN A 143 4.48 7.36 12.23
C ASN A 143 4.37 6.70 10.86
N ARG A 144 3.74 7.42 9.93
CA ARG A 144 3.65 6.99 8.53
C ARG A 144 5.04 6.93 7.89
N PRO A 145 5.26 6.04 6.92
CA PRO A 145 6.50 6.00 6.15
C PRO A 145 6.77 7.29 5.38
N HIS A 146 5.70 7.96 4.93
CA HIS A 146 5.77 9.17 4.15
C HIS A 146 4.55 10.07 4.45
N PRO A 147 4.73 11.41 4.57
CA PRO A 147 3.62 12.31 4.91
C PRO A 147 2.48 12.26 3.88
N ASN A 148 2.79 12.08 2.60
CA ASN A 148 1.77 11.99 1.54
C ASN A 148 1.13 10.60 1.38
N TRP A 149 1.52 9.60 2.17
CA TRP A 149 0.88 8.27 2.12
C TRP A 149 -0.33 8.26 3.07
N PRO A 150 -1.57 8.30 2.58
CA PRO A 150 -2.75 8.43 3.43
C PRO A 150 -3.04 7.14 4.21
N ASP A 151 -3.71 7.27 5.36
CA ASP A 151 -4.23 6.11 6.10
C ASP A 151 -5.43 5.50 5.39
N LEU A 152 -6.21 6.31 4.67
CA LEU A 152 -7.42 5.85 3.98
C LEU A 152 -7.61 6.55 2.63
N ILE A 153 -7.93 5.76 1.61
CA ILE A 153 -8.33 6.20 0.28
C ILE A 153 -9.76 5.74 0.07
N ASP A 154 -10.70 6.66 -0.09
CA ASP A 154 -12.11 6.33 -0.32
C ASP A 154 -12.53 6.78 -1.71
N TYR A 155 -12.96 5.82 -2.53
CA TYR A 155 -13.57 6.07 -3.83
C TYR A 155 -15.00 5.51 -3.82
N PRO A 156 -16.02 6.34 -3.56
CA PRO A 156 -17.40 5.88 -3.42
C PRO A 156 -18.13 5.66 -4.76
N ALA A 157 -17.94 6.51 -5.77
CA ALA A 157 -18.48 6.36 -7.14
C ALA A 157 -17.89 7.43 -8.06
N TYR A 158 -18.19 7.37 -9.37
CA TYR A 158 -17.77 8.37 -10.35
C TYR A 158 -18.31 9.78 -10.03
N ASP A 159 -19.57 9.87 -9.61
CA ASP A 159 -20.25 11.15 -9.32
C ASP A 159 -20.12 11.60 -7.86
N LEU A 160 -19.34 10.88 -7.05
CA LEU A 160 -19.16 11.16 -5.63
C LEU A 160 -17.71 11.54 -5.33
N PRO A 161 -17.46 12.46 -4.37
CA PRO A 161 -16.11 12.92 -4.09
C PRO A 161 -15.26 11.78 -3.50
N ALA A 162 -14.13 11.51 -4.16
CA ALA A 162 -13.08 10.68 -3.59
C ALA A 162 -12.34 11.40 -2.47
N ARG A 163 -11.84 10.66 -1.47
CA ARG A 163 -11.18 11.22 -0.29
C ARG A 163 -9.85 10.54 -0.03
N LEU A 164 -8.84 11.35 0.26
CA LEU A 164 -7.61 10.91 0.89
C LEU A 164 -7.64 11.42 2.33
N VAL A 165 -7.43 10.52 3.28
CA VAL A 165 -7.54 10.83 4.70
C VAL A 165 -6.23 10.51 5.40
N TRP A 166 -5.73 11.51 6.12
CA TRP A 166 -4.59 11.40 7.02
C TRP A 166 -5.09 11.57 8.45
N PHE A 167 -5.09 10.50 9.23
CA PHE A 167 -5.50 10.56 10.63
C PHE A 167 -4.54 11.45 11.45
N GLY A 168 -5.03 12.49 12.12
CA GLY A 168 -4.08 13.38 12.80
C GLY A 168 -4.63 14.29 13.87
N ARG A 169 -5.84 14.85 13.70
CA ARG A 169 -6.33 15.88 14.64
C ARG A 169 -6.72 15.33 16.02
N ARG A 170 -7.23 14.11 16.08
CA ARG A 170 -7.59 13.42 17.33
C ARG A 170 -7.57 11.92 17.08
N GLN A 171 -6.56 11.24 17.62
CA GLN A 171 -6.44 9.78 17.56
C GLN A 171 -6.23 9.27 18.98
N GLN A 172 -7.06 8.32 19.41
CA GLN A 172 -6.89 7.65 20.70
C GLN A 172 -6.42 6.22 20.42
N TYR A 173 -5.24 5.90 20.92
CA TYR A 173 -4.71 4.55 20.85
C TYR A 173 -5.12 3.82 22.11
N PHE A 174 -5.71 2.65 21.92
CA PHE A 174 -5.87 1.68 22.97
C PHE A 174 -4.91 0.53 22.67
N LEU A 175 -4.18 0.04 23.67
CA LEU A 175 -3.23 -1.08 23.52
C LEU A 175 -3.78 -2.33 24.20
N ALA A 176 -3.58 -3.51 23.61
CA ALA A 176 -3.90 -4.74 24.32
C ALA A 176 -2.90 -4.90 25.50
N PRO A 177 -3.34 -5.38 26.68
CA PRO A 177 -4.69 -5.85 26.99
C PRO A 177 -5.65 -4.77 27.50
N SER A 178 -5.25 -3.50 27.58
CA SER A 178 -6.05 -2.43 28.24
C SER A 178 -7.45 -2.21 27.66
N TYR A 179 -7.67 -2.42 26.35
CA TYR A 179 -9.02 -2.40 25.75
C TYR A 179 -9.70 -3.76 25.67
N ALA A 180 -8.96 -4.83 25.95
CA ALA A 180 -9.48 -6.19 25.91
C ALA A 180 -10.10 -6.60 27.25
N ARG A 181 -9.98 -5.74 28.27
CA ARG A 181 -10.67 -5.88 29.55
C ARG A 181 -12.03 -5.16 29.42
N PRO A 182 -13.15 -5.86 29.67
CA PRO A 182 -14.49 -5.29 29.58
C PRO A 182 -14.71 -4.12 30.54
#